data_AF-A0A2T4I878-F1
#
_entry.id   AF-A0A2T4I878-F1
#
_cell.length_a   1.000
_cell.length_b   1.000
_cell.length_c   1.000
_cell.angle_alpha   90.00
_cell.angle_beta   90.00
_cell.angle_gamma   90.00
#
_symmetry.space_group_name_H-M   'P 1'
#
loop_
_entity.id
_entity.type
_entity.pdbx_description
1 polymer ?
#
loop_
_entity_poly.entity_id
_entity_poly.type
_entity_poly.pdbx_seq_one_letter_code
_entity_poly.pdbx_strand_id
1 'polypeptide(L)'
;MKIGFQDSRTQQLFNDHVRLEAHYGSNVADKIASRMALLSIAPNLAKLPVRPPIRFRPDDRTSGLFTLDVGAQHRLRFRGVGEKAKSGKKAPALEAIEEIQVIGIEDV
;
A
#
# COMPACT_ATOMS: atom_id res chain seq x y z
N MET A 1 -3.74 10.59 3.11
CA MET A 1 -4.11 9.92 1.84
C MET A 1 -5.48 9.28 1.97
N LYS A 2 -6.29 9.23 0.90
CA LYS A 2 -7.51 8.41 0.88
C LYS A 2 -7.14 6.95 0.61
N ILE A 3 -7.72 6.03 1.38
CA ILE A 3 -7.43 4.59 1.27
C ILE A 3 -8.72 3.85 0.98
N GLY A 4 -8.79 3.22 -0.20
CA GLY A 4 -9.77 2.22 -0.56
C GLY A 4 -9.19 0.82 -0.55
N PHE A 5 -10.05 -0.17 -0.77
CA PHE A 5 -9.69 -1.59 -0.87
C PHE A 5 -10.17 -2.16 -2.20
N GLN A 6 -9.47 -3.17 -2.72
CA GLN A 6 -9.83 -3.81 -3.98
C GLN A 6 -11.19 -4.52 -3.91
N ASP A 7 -11.49 -5.14 -2.78
CA ASP A 7 -12.74 -5.87 -2.54
C ASP A 7 -13.12 -5.85 -1.05
N SER A 8 -14.33 -6.30 -0.77
CA SER A 8 -14.90 -6.33 0.59
C SER A 8 -14.14 -7.26 1.53
N ARG A 9 -13.52 -8.33 1.00
CA ARG A 9 -12.74 -9.29 1.81
C ARG A 9 -11.46 -8.62 2.32
N THR A 10 -10.78 -7.91 1.44
CA THR A 10 -9.58 -7.14 1.75
C THR A 10 -9.92 -6.02 2.74
N GLN A 11 -11.02 -5.31 2.53
CA GLN A 11 -11.49 -4.31 3.47
C GLN A 11 -11.74 -4.89 4.87
N GLN A 12 -12.45 -6.02 4.96
CA GLN A 12 -12.72 -6.68 6.25
C GLN A 12 -11.44 -7.13 6.95
N LEU A 13 -10.48 -7.68 6.19
CA LEU A 13 -9.21 -8.13 6.74
C LEU A 13 -8.42 -6.94 7.32
N PHE A 14 -8.27 -5.86 6.56
CA PHE A 14 -7.43 -4.72 6.97
C PHE A 14 -8.08 -3.81 8.02
N ASN A 15 -9.40 -3.85 8.17
CA ASN A 15 -10.12 -3.07 9.19
C ASN A 15 -10.32 -3.83 10.52
N ASP A 16 -9.89 -5.09 10.60
CA ASP A 16 -10.05 -5.93 11.78
C ASP A 16 -8.69 -6.49 12.21
N HIS A 17 -8.14 -5.90 13.28
CA HIS A 17 -6.82 -6.30 13.78
C HIS A 17 -6.78 -7.77 14.21
N VAL A 18 -7.85 -8.28 14.84
CA VAL A 18 -7.91 -9.68 15.28
C VAL A 18 -7.85 -10.62 14.07
N ARG A 19 -8.46 -10.25 12.94
CA ARG A 19 -8.32 -11.02 11.68
C ARG A 19 -6.92 -10.94 11.09
N LEU A 20 -6.26 -9.78 11.16
CA LEU A 20 -4.85 -9.67 10.74
C LEU A 20 -3.94 -10.56 11.58
N GLU A 21 -4.12 -10.56 12.90
CA GLU A 21 -3.34 -11.40 13.81
C GLU A 21 -3.58 -12.89 13.54
N ALA A 22 -4.83 -13.29 13.35
CA ALA A 22 -5.19 -14.67 13.04
C ALA A 22 -4.60 -15.13 11.69
N HIS A 23 -4.42 -14.22 10.73
CA HIS A 23 -3.97 -14.57 9.39
C HIS A 23 -2.45 -14.47 9.21
N TYR A 24 -1.80 -13.44 9.76
CA TYR A 24 -0.37 -13.15 9.55
C TYR A 24 0.48 -13.28 10.84
N GLY A 25 -0.15 -13.47 12.00
CA GLY A 25 0.51 -13.41 13.29
C GLY A 25 0.66 -11.98 13.82
N SER A 26 0.70 -11.86 15.15
CA SER A 26 0.65 -10.56 15.87
C SER A 26 1.71 -9.56 15.40
N ASN A 27 2.98 -9.98 15.32
CA ASN A 27 4.08 -9.11 14.89
C ASN A 27 3.92 -8.57 13.45
N VAL A 28 3.31 -9.34 12.54
CA VAL A 28 3.07 -8.87 11.16
C VAL A 28 1.84 -7.97 11.13
N ALA A 29 0.79 -8.32 11.86
CA ALA A 29 -0.42 -7.50 12.01
C ALA A 29 -0.10 -6.08 12.51
N ASP A 30 0.74 -5.95 13.53
CA ASP A 30 1.21 -4.65 14.04
C ASP A 30 1.95 -3.83 12.99
N LYS A 31 2.80 -4.50 12.20
CA LYS A 31 3.52 -3.84 11.11
C LYS A 31 2.55 -3.38 10.03
N ILE A 32 1.57 -4.20 9.66
CA ILE A 32 0.51 -3.84 8.70
C ILE A 32 -0.23 -2.60 9.20
N ALA A 33 -0.71 -2.61 10.45
CA ALA A 33 -1.39 -1.47 11.06
C ALA A 33 -0.53 -0.20 11.03
N SER A 34 0.76 -0.32 11.33
CA SER A 34 1.72 0.80 11.24
C SER A 34 1.87 1.34 9.81
N ARG A 35 1.87 0.48 8.79
CA ARG A 35 1.93 0.92 7.38
C ARG A 35 0.64 1.60 6.96
N MET A 36 -0.51 1.09 7.40
CA MET A 36 -1.81 1.73 7.14
C MET A 36 -1.89 3.11 7.80
N ALA A 37 -1.39 3.24 9.04
CA ALA A 37 -1.29 4.53 9.72
C ALA A 37 -0.38 5.50 8.94
N LEU A 38 0.81 5.07 8.53
CA LEU A 38 1.72 5.87 7.69
C LEU A 38 1.05 6.34 6.39
N LEU A 39 0.37 5.44 5.68
CA LEU A 39 -0.36 5.77 4.45
C LEU A 39 -1.48 6.79 4.71
N SER A 40 -2.21 6.64 5.82
CA SER A 40 -3.33 7.53 6.15
C SER A 40 -2.86 8.98 6.36
N ILE A 41 -1.70 9.19 6.97
CA ILE A 41 -1.14 10.51 7.26
C ILE A 41 -0.31 11.10 6.11
N ALA A 42 0.21 10.27 5.20
CA ALA A 42 0.98 10.76 4.07
C ALA A 42 0.09 11.60 3.13
N PRO A 43 0.52 12.79 2.67
CA PRO A 43 -0.27 13.58 1.74
C PRO A 43 -0.30 12.94 0.34
N ASN A 44 0.82 12.35 -0.09
CA ASN A 44 0.96 11.65 -1.37
C ASN A 44 2.10 10.62 -1.31
N LEU A 45 2.24 9.80 -2.37
CA LEU A 45 3.25 8.73 -2.41
C LEU A 45 4.69 9.25 -2.38
N ALA A 46 4.95 10.49 -2.82
CA ALA A 46 6.29 11.07 -2.79
C ALA A 46 6.81 11.33 -1.37
N LYS A 47 5.93 11.32 -0.36
CA LYS A 47 6.31 11.48 1.06
C LYS A 47 6.58 10.16 1.78
N LEU A 48 6.47 9.02 1.09
CA LEU A 48 6.75 7.73 1.69
C LEU A 48 8.26 7.45 1.76
N PRO A 49 8.74 6.79 2.83
CA PRO A 49 10.15 6.46 2.98
C PRO A 49 10.61 5.45 1.91
N VAL A 50 11.64 5.77 1.15
CA VAL A 50 12.19 4.88 0.08
C VAL A 50 13.32 3.96 0.56
N ARG A 51 13.58 3.94 1.87
CA ARG A 51 14.62 3.12 2.51
C ARG A 51 14.00 2.24 3.61
N PRO A 52 14.67 1.13 3.99
CA PRO A 52 14.23 0.31 5.11
C PRO A 52 14.08 1.14 6.41
N PRO A 53 13.20 0.74 7.35
CA PRO A 53 12.47 -0.53 7.36
C PRO A 53 11.07 -0.49 6.70
N ILE A 54 10.61 0.69 6.24
CA ILE A 54 9.29 0.88 5.63
C ILE A 54 9.48 1.32 4.17
N ARG A 55 10.16 0.48 3.39
CA ARG A 55 10.66 0.88 2.08
C ARG A 55 9.55 0.89 1.04
N PHE A 56 9.21 2.08 0.55
CA PHE A 56 8.30 2.32 -0.57
C PHE A 56 9.00 2.12 -1.90
N ARG A 57 8.34 1.40 -2.82
CA ARG A 57 8.85 1.14 -4.18
C ARG A 57 7.71 0.99 -5.19
N PRO A 58 7.90 1.42 -6.44
CA PRO A 58 7.08 0.93 -7.54
C PRO A 58 7.38 -0.56 -7.77
N ASP A 59 6.34 -1.38 -7.81
CA ASP A 59 6.40 -2.79 -8.20
C ASP A 59 6.47 -2.89 -9.73
N ASP A 60 5.63 -2.10 -10.40
CA ASP A 60 5.69 -1.85 -11.83
C ASP A 60 5.23 -0.41 -12.12
N ARG A 61 6.14 0.36 -12.73
CA ARG A 61 5.90 1.77 -13.05
C ARG A 61 4.80 1.94 -14.10
N THR A 62 4.58 0.96 -14.97
CA THR A 62 3.56 1.05 -16.04
C THR A 62 2.14 0.75 -15.54
N SER A 63 1.97 -0.11 -14.54
CA SER A 63 0.66 -0.48 -13.98
C SER A 63 0.20 0.36 -12.78
N GLY A 64 1.06 1.27 -12.29
CA GLY A 64 0.75 2.08 -11.10
C GLY A 64 0.67 1.25 -9.82
N LEU A 65 1.36 0.10 -9.80
CA LEU A 65 1.46 -0.80 -8.65
C LEU A 65 2.65 -0.41 -7.78
N PHE A 66 2.44 -0.39 -6.48
CA PHE A 66 3.41 0.01 -5.48
C PHE A 66 3.43 -0.97 -4.31
N THR A 67 4.57 -1.02 -3.63
CA THR A 67 4.79 -1.84 -2.44
C THR A 67 5.38 -1.04 -1.28
N LEU A 68 5.07 -1.49 -0.07
CA LEU A 68 5.72 -1.09 1.18
C LEU A 68 6.18 -2.33 1.94
N ASP A 69 7.45 -2.37 2.34
CA ASP A 69 7.98 -3.49 3.14
C ASP A 69 7.24 -3.62 4.50
N VAL A 70 6.78 -4.82 4.81
CA VAL A 70 6.14 -5.25 6.07
C VAL A 70 7.05 -6.31 6.72
N GLY A 71 8.21 -5.86 7.20
CA GLY A 71 9.24 -6.78 7.69
C GLY A 71 10.02 -7.43 6.55
N ALA A 72 10.68 -8.56 6.83
CA ALA A 72 11.59 -9.21 5.89
C ALA A 72 10.88 -10.10 4.85
N GLN A 73 9.71 -10.64 5.21
CA GLN A 73 9.03 -11.68 4.44
C GLN A 73 7.71 -11.22 3.80
N HIS A 74 7.26 -9.99 4.06
CA HIS A 74 5.99 -9.50 3.55
C HIS A 74 6.08 -8.10 2.98
N ARG A 75 5.22 -7.79 2.02
CA ARG A 75 5.01 -6.45 1.48
C ARG A 75 3.52 -6.14 1.36
N LEU A 76 3.16 -4.91 1.67
CA LEU A 76 1.85 -4.35 1.40
C LEU A 76 1.80 -3.87 -0.05
N ARG A 77 0.88 -4.42 -0.86
CA ARG A 77 0.63 -4.01 -2.24
C ARG A 77 -0.56 -3.09 -2.34
N PHE A 78 -0.43 -2.05 -3.14
CA PHE A 78 -1.52 -1.12 -3.45
C PHE A 78 -1.32 -0.47 -4.81
N ARG A 79 -2.41 0.07 -5.36
CA ARG A 79 -2.42 0.84 -6.60
C ARG A 79 -2.70 2.30 -6.31
N GLY A 80 -2.03 3.21 -7.00
CA GLY A 80 -2.39 4.63 -7.01
C GLY A 80 -3.71 4.87 -7.76
N VAL A 81 -4.65 5.57 -7.14
CA VAL A 81 -5.89 6.05 -7.77
C VAL A 81 -5.67 7.49 -8.20
N GLY A 82 -5.90 7.78 -9.47
CA GLY A 82 -5.61 9.09 -10.09
C GLY A 82 -5.83 9.02 -11.59
N GLU A 83 -5.83 10.18 -12.27
CA GLU A 83 -6.17 10.29 -13.70
C GLU A 83 -5.54 9.16 -14.50
N LYS A 84 -6.40 8.33 -15.12
CA LYS A 84 -6.03 7.33 -16.12
C LYS A 84 -4.93 7.95 -16.96
N ALA A 85 -3.75 7.33 -17.00
CA ALA A 85 -2.67 7.73 -17.89
C ALA A 85 -3.30 7.93 -19.27
N LYS A 86 -3.50 9.19 -19.68
CA LYS A 86 -4.13 9.52 -20.96
C LYS A 86 -3.30 8.78 -21.99
N SER A 87 -3.97 7.86 -22.68
CA SER A 87 -3.43 6.88 -23.64
C SER A 87 -1.94 7.11 -24.00
N GLY A 88 -1.05 6.33 -23.38
CA GLY A 88 0.32 6.17 -23.87
C GLY A 88 1.41 7.07 -23.30
N LYS A 89 1.20 7.88 -22.24
CA LYS A 89 2.29 8.68 -21.65
C LYS A 89 2.33 8.65 -20.12
N LYS A 90 3.36 7.94 -19.62
CA LYS A 90 3.99 7.97 -18.28
C LYS A 90 3.05 7.74 -17.08
N ALA A 91 3.52 6.95 -16.11
CA ALA A 91 2.86 6.83 -14.81
C ALA A 91 2.62 8.22 -14.21
N PRO A 92 1.49 8.46 -13.52
CA PRO A 92 1.29 9.71 -12.79
C PRO A 92 2.45 9.97 -11.83
N ALA A 93 2.85 11.24 -11.69
CA ALA A 93 3.87 11.64 -10.74
C ALA A 93 3.43 11.26 -9.32
N LEU A 94 4.36 10.82 -8.47
CA LEU A 94 4.04 10.32 -7.13
C LEU A 94 3.37 11.39 -6.25
N GLU A 95 3.67 12.65 -6.51
CA GLU A 95 3.10 13.83 -5.86
C GLU A 95 1.61 14.00 -6.14
N ALA A 96 1.12 13.49 -7.27
CA ALA A 96 -0.27 13.59 -7.71
C ALA A 96 -1.14 12.42 -7.22
N ILE A 97 -0.55 11.41 -6.57
CA ILE A 97 -1.27 10.24 -6.08
C ILE A 97 -1.62 10.46 -4.61
N GLU A 98 -2.84 10.94 -4.37
CA GLU A 98 -3.41 11.24 -3.04
C GLU A 98 -4.44 10.21 -2.59
N GLU A 99 -4.78 9.26 -3.45
CA GLU A 99 -5.69 8.15 -3.20
C GLU A 99 -5.04 6.84 -3.63
N ILE A 100 -5.26 5.78 -2.84
CA ILE A 100 -4.77 4.45 -3.14
C ILE A 100 -5.85 3.40 -2.96
N GLN A 101 -5.68 2.27 -3.64
CA GLN A 101 -6.46 1.06 -3.44
C GLN A 101 -5.54 -0.06 -2.95
N VAL A 102 -5.77 -0.52 -1.73
CA VAL A 102 -5.04 -1.66 -1.15
C VAL A 102 -5.48 -2.95 -1.85
N ILE A 103 -4.50 -3.72 -2.29
CA ILE A 103 -4.67 -5.01 -2.97
C ILE A 103 -4.53 -6.14 -1.97
N GLY A 104 -3.52 -6.09 -1.09
CA GLY A 104 -3.28 -7.12 -0.10
C GLY A 104 -1.82 -7.17 0.37
N ILE A 105 -1.46 -8.26 1.03
CA ILE A 105 -0.08 -8.59 1.43
C ILE A 105 0.46 -9.66 0.47
N GLU A 106 1.71 -9.51 0.03
CA GLU A 106 2.47 -10.55 -0.66
C GLU A 106 3.62 -11.06 0.20
N ASP A 107 3.96 -12.34 -0.01
CA ASP A 107 5.17 -12.95 0.54
C ASP A 107 6.37 -12.67 -0.37
N VAL A 108 7.56 -12.57 0.22
CA VAL A 108 8.83 -12.21 -0.45
C VAL A 108 9.82 -13.36 -0.47
#